data_AF-A0A820D3E0-F1
#
_entry.id   AF-A0A820D3E0-F1
#
_cell.length_a   1.000
_cell.length_b   1.000
_cell.length_c   1.000
_cell.angle_alpha   90.00
_cell.angle_beta   90.00
_cell.angle_gamma   90.00
#
_symmetry.space_group_name_H-M   'P 1'
#
loop_
_entity.id
_entity.type
_entity.pdbx_description
1 polymer ?
#
loop_
_entity_poly.entity_id
_entity_poly.type
_entity_poly.pdbx_seq_one_letter_code
_entity_poly.pdbx_strand_id
1 'polypeptide(L)'
;MATSRRSNNTSLSSSIHERRQVQARIRALQQRTNAVHEELSRSSSVAKIAVHDVERAYIRITNEYREQRDQLLQSLHHVNKNIKESTHELDGIRKSLCTAQSFHLPLNSPRYSNDYEVHEMNAMVNDIERVLNKISQQLKQFHFMPSHGHAMGKTLGTIRVKNTNREETALTSPESFIDQYYSRHNLYVYKLYTVDLDISAKWVISTIEQRIFLCDIEGEVRIFSYSRDLHRQPLLRERFHLSNIRLISSFTATQNYLIAFEIDTQILTLHTHHGALLLRLYFPYDPIMIIRCDYHKKNQIWTCSRTKRHCYQFNINHKIKQVNVLDQLDFTKPISNILIDPIGISCDEQDRVAIHDVNTTTSDRLLLFTNNQNIIIPLDFVKHFDKLLSSRIERVLLVPKQPNLIVIVYVPQSSTTNMHEICIVDISLQPAQILHCLSEANGIQNIDVTLSGELVYTVTTPTNKRTPPKMHIYSLIY
;
A
#
# COMPACT_ATOMS: atom_id res chain seq x y z
N MET A 1 -90.30 -43.16 -16.29
CA MET A 1 -89.66 -41.84 -16.49
C MET A 1 -89.21 -41.26 -15.15
N ALA A 2 -88.00 -41.55 -14.66
CA ALA A 2 -87.45 -40.89 -13.46
C ALA A 2 -85.93 -41.17 -13.27
N THR A 3 -85.07 -40.94 -14.27
CA THR A 3 -83.61 -41.08 -14.11
C THR A 3 -82.85 -40.11 -15.02
N SER A 4 -83.04 -38.80 -14.86
CA SER A 4 -82.17 -37.79 -15.54
C SER A 4 -82.13 -36.43 -14.81
N ARG A 5 -82.00 -36.43 -13.48
CA ARG A 5 -81.83 -35.18 -12.70
C ARG A 5 -80.72 -35.20 -11.65
N ARG A 6 -80.04 -36.33 -11.40
CA ARG A 6 -79.01 -36.44 -10.35
C ARG A 6 -77.57 -36.10 -10.80
N SER A 7 -77.26 -36.13 -12.10
CA SER A 7 -75.90 -35.89 -12.61
C SER A 7 -75.53 -34.41 -12.83
N ASN A 8 -76.52 -33.51 -12.94
CA ASN A 8 -76.25 -32.08 -13.19
C ASN A 8 -76.07 -31.22 -11.92
N ASN A 9 -76.41 -31.73 -10.73
CA ASN A 9 -76.30 -30.97 -9.49
C ASN A 9 -74.92 -31.09 -8.81
N THR A 10 -74.14 -32.14 -9.10
CA THR A 10 -72.80 -32.36 -8.54
C THR A 10 -71.71 -31.60 -9.29
N SER A 11 -71.86 -31.35 -10.60
CA SER A 11 -70.93 -30.52 -11.37
C SER A 11 -71.09 -29.02 -11.10
N LEU A 12 -72.33 -28.58 -10.84
CA LEU A 12 -72.61 -27.19 -10.47
C LEU A 12 -72.06 -26.85 -9.07
N SER A 13 -72.16 -27.78 -8.11
CA SER A 13 -71.67 -27.56 -6.75
C SER A 13 -70.14 -27.57 -6.65
N SER A 14 -69.43 -28.40 -7.44
CA SER A 14 -67.96 -28.36 -7.51
C SER A 14 -67.46 -27.05 -8.13
N SER A 15 -68.11 -26.57 -9.19
CA SER A 15 -67.78 -25.29 -9.84
C SER A 15 -67.98 -24.08 -8.92
N ILE A 16 -69.02 -24.08 -8.08
CA ILE A 16 -69.25 -23.02 -7.08
C ILE A 16 -68.20 -23.07 -5.96
N HIS A 17 -67.79 -24.28 -5.54
CA HIS A 17 -66.78 -24.45 -4.50
C HIS A 17 -65.39 -23.99 -4.98
N GLU A 18 -65.00 -24.34 -6.20
CA GLU A 18 -63.77 -23.87 -6.84
C GLU A 18 -63.75 -22.35 -7.00
N ARG A 19 -64.85 -21.73 -7.45
CA ARG A 19 -64.95 -20.27 -7.55
C ARG A 19 -64.78 -19.59 -6.19
N ARG A 20 -65.34 -20.16 -5.11
CA ARG A 20 -65.17 -19.64 -3.74
C ARG A 20 -63.73 -19.77 -3.26
N GLN A 21 -63.06 -20.88 -3.54
CA GLN A 21 -61.64 -21.07 -3.19
C GLN A 21 -60.74 -20.09 -3.95
N VAL A 22 -60.99 -19.87 -5.25
CA VAL A 22 -60.25 -18.89 -6.05
C VAL A 22 -60.49 -17.46 -5.53
N GLN A 23 -61.73 -17.09 -5.22
CA GLN A 23 -62.03 -15.77 -4.61
C GLN A 23 -61.37 -15.58 -3.25
N ALA A 24 -61.32 -16.62 -2.41
CA ALA A 24 -60.62 -16.56 -1.13
C ALA A 24 -59.11 -16.35 -1.32
N ARG A 25 -58.51 -17.04 -2.30
CA ARG A 25 -57.09 -16.87 -2.67
C ARG A 25 -56.79 -15.46 -3.19
N ILE A 26 -57.67 -14.91 -4.04
CA ILE A 26 -57.52 -13.53 -4.56
C ILE A 26 -57.57 -12.52 -3.41
N ARG A 27 -58.50 -12.67 -2.47
CA ARG A 27 -58.57 -11.80 -1.28
C ARG A 27 -57.33 -11.92 -0.39
N ALA A 28 -56.84 -13.13 -0.16
CA ALA A 28 -55.62 -13.35 0.62
C ALA A 28 -54.38 -12.74 -0.05
N LEU A 29 -54.29 -12.84 -1.39
CA LEU A 29 -53.23 -12.19 -2.16
C LEU A 29 -53.34 -10.67 -2.09
N GLN A 30 -54.54 -10.09 -2.22
CA GLN A 30 -54.74 -8.64 -2.08
C GLN A 30 -54.35 -8.14 -0.69
N GLN A 31 -54.70 -8.86 0.37
CA GLN A 31 -54.29 -8.51 1.73
C GLN A 31 -52.77 -8.56 1.91
N ARG A 32 -52.09 -9.56 1.34
CA ARG A 32 -50.62 -9.64 1.35
C ARG A 32 -49.98 -8.50 0.58
N THR A 33 -50.49 -8.16 -0.60
CA THR A 33 -49.98 -7.05 -1.40
C THR A 33 -50.10 -5.72 -0.66
N ASN A 34 -51.23 -5.49 0.02
CA ASN A 34 -51.42 -4.27 0.83
C ASN A 34 -50.44 -4.21 2.01
N ALA A 35 -50.22 -5.34 2.70
CA ALA A 35 -49.26 -5.40 3.81
C ALA A 35 -47.81 -5.11 3.36
N VAL A 36 -47.39 -5.67 2.22
CA VAL A 36 -46.08 -5.39 1.63
C VAL A 36 -45.96 -3.93 1.20
N HIS A 37 -47.03 -3.33 0.66
CA HIS A 37 -47.04 -1.93 0.27
C HIS A 37 -46.89 -0.98 1.47
N GLU A 38 -47.56 -1.29 2.59
CA GLU A 38 -47.40 -0.53 3.84
C GLU A 38 -45.98 -0.65 4.41
N GLU A 39 -45.41 -1.86 4.41
CA GLU A 39 -44.06 -2.11 4.89
C GLU A 39 -43.02 -1.38 4.03
N LEU A 40 -43.17 -1.42 2.71
CA LEU A 40 -42.31 -0.70 1.77
C LEU A 40 -42.43 0.82 1.96
N SER A 41 -43.64 1.33 2.22
CA SER A 41 -43.86 2.75 2.49
C SER A 41 -43.19 3.20 3.79
N ARG A 42 -43.24 2.38 4.85
CA ARG A 42 -42.52 2.64 6.10
C ARG A 42 -40.99 2.55 5.92
N SER A 43 -40.50 1.56 5.19
CA SER A 43 -39.07 1.42 4.90
C SER A 43 -38.56 2.61 4.08
N SER A 44 -39.34 3.08 3.10
CA SER A 44 -39.02 4.27 2.30
C SER A 44 -38.96 5.54 3.15
N SER A 45 -39.87 5.74 4.11
CA SER A 45 -39.82 6.91 4.98
C SER A 45 -38.61 6.89 5.93
N VAL A 46 -38.27 5.74 6.48
CA VAL A 46 -37.05 5.56 7.31
C VAL A 46 -35.79 5.82 6.50
N ALA A 47 -35.72 5.30 5.27
CA ALA A 47 -34.58 5.55 4.38
C ALA A 47 -34.41 7.03 4.03
N LYS A 48 -35.50 7.77 3.79
CA LYS A 48 -35.46 9.22 3.55
C LYS A 48 -34.89 9.99 4.75
N ILE A 49 -35.28 9.62 5.97
CA ILE A 49 -34.75 10.24 7.19
C ILE A 49 -33.25 9.94 7.33
N ALA A 50 -32.84 8.69 7.12
CA ALA A 50 -31.44 8.29 7.20
C ALA A 50 -30.56 9.04 6.18
N VAL A 51 -31.03 9.21 4.94
CA VAL A 51 -30.32 10.01 3.91
C VAL A 51 -30.17 11.47 4.36
N HIS A 52 -31.24 12.07 4.87
CA HIS A 52 -31.20 13.45 5.35
C HIS A 52 -30.27 13.64 6.57
N ASP A 53 -30.14 12.63 7.43
CA ASP A 53 -29.20 12.65 8.55
C ASP A 53 -27.74 12.51 8.09
N VAL A 54 -27.48 11.69 7.07
CA VAL A 54 -26.16 11.59 6.43
C VAL A 54 -25.78 12.91 5.75
N GLU A 55 -26.72 13.55 5.04
CA GLU A 55 -26.49 14.86 4.42
C GLU A 55 -26.16 15.93 5.47
N ARG A 56 -26.88 15.97 6.59
CA ARG A 56 -26.58 16.89 7.69
C ARG A 56 -25.22 16.62 8.33
N ALA A 57 -24.85 15.35 8.52
CA ALA A 57 -23.53 14.99 9.03
C ALA A 57 -22.42 15.42 8.05
N TYR A 58 -22.62 15.21 6.75
CA TYR A 58 -21.69 15.62 5.71
C TYR A 58 -21.48 17.14 5.69
N ILE A 59 -22.56 17.93 5.77
CA ILE A 59 -22.47 19.40 5.84
C ILE A 59 -21.69 19.84 7.08
N ARG A 60 -21.96 19.23 8.25
CA ARG A 60 -21.25 19.54 9.49
C ARG A 60 -19.75 19.28 9.38
N ILE A 61 -19.38 18.08 8.92
CA ILE A 61 -17.98 17.68 8.74
C ILE A 61 -17.28 18.62 7.75
N THR A 62 -17.95 18.96 6.64
CA THR A 62 -17.39 19.87 5.62
C THR A 62 -17.12 21.26 6.19
N ASN A 63 -17.98 21.77 7.07
CA ASN A 63 -17.78 23.06 7.72
C ASN A 63 -16.64 23.01 8.75
N GLU A 64 -16.55 21.95 9.55
CA GLU A 64 -15.44 21.75 10.49
C GLU A 64 -14.08 21.68 9.77
N TYR A 65 -14.00 20.95 8.65
CA TYR A 65 -12.78 20.92 7.82
C TYR A 65 -12.43 22.29 7.23
N ARG A 66 -13.44 23.08 6.84
CA ARG A 66 -13.22 24.44 6.32
C ARG A 66 -12.64 25.35 7.40
N GLU A 67 -13.21 25.34 8.61
CA GLU A 67 -12.68 26.11 9.74
C GLU A 67 -11.24 25.70 10.08
N GLN A 68 -10.95 24.40 10.17
CA GLN A 68 -9.60 23.92 10.46
C GLN A 68 -8.60 24.36 9.38
N ARG A 69 -8.99 24.28 8.10
CA ARG A 69 -8.16 24.73 6.98
C ARG A 69 -7.88 26.22 7.08
N ASP A 70 -8.89 27.03 7.36
CA ASP A 70 -8.76 28.48 7.41
C ASP A 70 -7.90 28.92 8.63
N GLN A 71 -8.01 28.22 9.77
CA GLN A 71 -7.11 28.39 10.93
C GLN A 71 -5.66 28.02 10.60
N LEU A 72 -5.44 26.92 9.86
CA LEU A 72 -4.12 26.49 9.43
C LEU A 72 -3.50 27.52 8.47
N LEU A 73 -4.29 28.05 7.53
CA LEU A 73 -3.84 29.08 6.58
C LEU A 73 -3.47 30.38 7.29
N GLN A 74 -4.22 30.80 8.31
CA GLN A 74 -3.87 31.96 9.14
C GLN A 74 -2.56 31.73 9.90
N SER A 75 -2.38 30.54 10.48
CA SER A 75 -1.15 30.16 11.19
C SER A 75 0.06 30.15 10.25
N LEU A 76 -0.08 29.59 9.04
CA LEU A 76 0.93 29.61 7.99
C LEU A 76 1.27 31.03 7.55
N HIS A 77 0.28 31.91 7.42
CA HIS A 77 0.52 33.29 7.05
C HIS A 77 1.33 34.04 8.13
N HIS A 78 1.02 33.79 9.40
CA HIS A 78 1.76 34.35 10.53
C HIS A 78 3.22 33.86 10.56
N VAL A 79 3.45 32.57 10.36
CA VAL A 79 4.81 32.00 10.29
C VAL A 79 5.59 32.59 9.11
N ASN A 80 4.99 32.69 7.92
CA ASN A 80 5.66 33.24 6.75
C ASN A 80 6.02 34.73 6.95
N LYS A 81 5.17 35.49 7.63
CA LYS A 81 5.49 36.87 8.02
C LYS A 81 6.70 36.92 8.96
N ASN A 82 6.73 36.08 10.00
CA ASN A 82 7.83 36.04 10.96
C ASN A 82 9.15 35.57 10.33
N ILE A 83 9.10 34.65 9.36
CA ILE A 83 10.28 34.24 8.57
C ILE A 83 10.80 35.43 7.75
N LYS A 84 9.92 36.16 7.07
CA LYS A 84 10.33 37.35 6.29
C LYS A 84 10.99 38.42 7.15
N GLU A 85 10.44 38.67 8.34
CA GLU A 85 11.03 39.60 9.31
C GLU A 85 12.42 39.12 9.79
N SER A 86 12.55 37.83 10.12
CA SER A 86 13.83 37.23 10.53
C SER A 86 14.88 37.26 9.41
N THR A 87 14.48 37.03 8.15
CA THR A 87 15.41 37.14 7.01
C THR A 87 15.87 38.58 6.78
N HIS A 88 15.01 39.56 7.02
CA HIS A 88 15.38 40.98 6.92
C HIS A 88 16.36 41.39 8.03
N GLU A 89 16.19 40.88 9.26
CA GLU A 89 17.15 41.06 10.36
C GLU A 89 18.52 40.44 10.01
N LEU A 90 18.54 39.23 9.45
CA LEU A 90 19.77 38.57 9.01
C LEU A 90 20.48 39.33 7.88
N ASP A 91 19.75 39.89 6.92
CA ASP A 91 20.33 40.73 5.86
C ASP A 91 20.89 42.04 6.42
N GLY A 92 20.29 42.60 7.47
CA GLY A 92 20.83 43.75 8.21
C GLY A 92 22.17 43.43 8.87
N ILE A 93 22.25 42.30 9.57
CA ILE A 93 23.50 41.80 10.19
C ILE A 93 24.57 41.56 9.12
N ARG A 94 24.20 40.95 7.98
CA ARG A 94 25.10 40.70 6.86
C ARG A 94 25.66 41.98 6.25
N LYS A 95 24.85 43.02 6.10
CA LYS A 95 25.33 44.34 5.62
C LYS A 95 26.29 44.99 6.61
N SER A 96 26.03 44.91 7.92
CA SER A 96 26.95 45.39 8.95
C SER A 96 28.30 44.65 8.91
N LEU A 97 28.29 43.32 8.69
CA LEU A 97 29.49 42.49 8.48
C LEU A 97 30.34 42.94 7.27
N CYS A 98 29.71 43.23 6.13
CA CYS A 98 30.42 43.75 4.97
C CYS A 98 31.02 45.14 5.21
N THR A 99 30.36 45.97 6.02
CA THR A 99 30.84 47.33 6.36
C THR A 99 32.02 47.27 7.33
N ALA A 100 32.01 46.33 8.29
CA ALA A 100 33.13 46.08 9.20
C ALA A 100 34.39 45.56 8.47
N GLN A 101 34.22 44.71 7.44
CA GLN A 101 35.33 44.24 6.59
C GLN A 101 35.92 45.32 5.68
N SER A 102 35.28 46.49 5.52
CA SER A 102 35.81 47.58 4.69
C SER A 102 36.82 48.48 5.41
N PHE A 103 37.00 48.32 6.74
CA PHE A 103 38.01 49.05 7.51
C PHE A 103 39.36 48.31 7.51
N HIS A 104 40.05 48.35 6.37
CA HIS A 104 41.49 48.05 6.31
C HIS A 104 42.25 49.27 5.78
N LEU A 105 42.99 49.95 6.67
CA LEU A 105 44.10 50.87 6.39
C LEU A 105 45.03 50.90 7.64
N PRO A 106 46.31 51.29 7.50
CA PRO A 106 47.44 50.37 7.51
C PRO A 106 48.15 50.21 8.86
N LEU A 107 48.89 49.10 8.95
CA LEU A 107 49.92 48.72 9.92
C LEU A 107 50.59 49.89 10.67
N ASN A 108 50.40 49.95 11.99
CA ASN A 108 51.48 50.05 13.00
C ASN A 108 50.91 50.38 14.40
N SER A 109 50.77 49.39 15.28
CA SER A 109 51.06 49.49 16.73
C SER A 109 50.82 48.14 17.41
N PRO A 110 51.84 47.51 18.03
CA PRO A 110 51.67 46.25 18.73
C PRO A 110 51.39 46.53 20.20
N ARG A 111 50.12 46.42 20.65
CA ARG A 111 49.74 45.94 22.00
C ARG A 111 48.26 46.00 22.37
N TYR A 112 47.34 46.41 21.50
CA TYR A 112 45.92 46.53 21.89
C TYR A 112 44.87 46.04 20.86
N SER A 113 45.24 45.25 19.85
CA SER A 113 44.27 44.89 18.78
C SER A 113 43.64 43.50 18.87
N ASN A 114 44.20 42.53 19.60
CA ASN A 114 43.64 41.17 19.61
C ASN A 114 42.45 41.00 20.56
N ASP A 115 42.41 41.71 21.69
CA ASP A 115 41.32 41.52 22.66
C ASP A 115 40.02 42.22 22.22
N TYR A 116 40.11 43.32 21.48
CA TYR A 116 38.92 44.07 21.01
C TYR A 116 38.23 43.36 19.83
N GLU A 117 38.99 42.84 18.86
CA GLU A 117 38.47 42.06 17.74
C GLU A 117 37.82 40.75 18.22
N VAL A 118 38.42 40.08 19.21
CA VAL A 118 37.82 38.88 19.82
C VAL A 118 36.55 39.22 20.59
N HIS A 119 36.48 40.38 21.25
CA HIS A 119 35.27 40.78 21.98
C HIS A 119 34.10 41.17 21.06
N GLU A 120 34.37 41.82 19.93
CA GLU A 120 33.36 42.13 18.91
C GLU A 120 32.91 40.87 18.15
N MET A 121 33.83 39.95 17.82
CA MET A 121 33.47 38.66 17.24
C MET A 121 32.63 37.82 18.21
N ASN A 122 32.98 37.78 19.50
CA ASN A 122 32.19 37.06 20.49
C ASN A 122 30.81 37.68 20.72
N ALA A 123 30.69 39.02 20.67
CA ALA A 123 29.40 39.70 20.72
C ALA A 123 28.54 39.33 19.50
N MET A 124 29.12 39.27 18.30
CA MET A 124 28.44 38.83 17.08
C MET A 124 28.00 37.36 17.13
N VAL A 125 28.85 36.47 17.63
CA VAL A 125 28.51 35.04 17.78
C VAL A 125 27.35 34.88 18.75
N ASN A 126 27.35 35.60 19.87
CA ASN A 126 26.26 35.58 20.84
C ASN A 126 24.93 36.10 20.25
N ASP A 127 24.97 37.10 19.38
CA ASP A 127 23.77 37.60 18.71
C ASP A 127 23.22 36.60 17.67
N ILE A 128 24.10 35.92 16.93
CA ILE A 128 23.70 34.84 16.01
C ILE A 128 23.07 33.68 16.79
N GLU A 129 23.68 33.25 17.89
CA GLU A 129 23.13 32.20 18.76
C GLU A 129 21.78 32.61 19.35
N ARG A 130 21.61 33.88 19.74
CA ARG A 130 20.34 34.40 20.25
C ARG A 130 19.23 34.33 19.20
N VAL A 131 19.51 34.72 17.96
CA VAL A 131 18.54 34.66 16.85
C VAL A 131 18.18 33.20 16.52
N LEU A 132 19.17 32.30 16.45
CA LEU A 132 18.94 30.87 16.21
C LEU A 132 18.13 30.21 17.32
N ASN A 133 18.38 30.57 18.58
CA ASN A 133 17.59 30.09 19.72
C ASN A 133 16.14 30.60 19.70
N LYS A 134 15.92 31.85 19.27
CA LYS A 134 14.58 32.42 19.08
C LYS A 134 13.80 31.68 17.99
N ILE A 135 14.46 31.39 16.85
CA ILE A 135 13.88 30.59 15.76
C ILE A 135 13.56 29.16 16.23
N SER A 136 14.48 28.53 16.98
CA SER A 136 14.29 27.18 17.54
C SER A 136 13.11 27.12 18.52
N GLN A 137 12.96 28.11 19.41
CA GLN A 137 11.81 28.18 20.32
C GLN A 137 10.49 28.40 19.59
N GLN A 138 10.46 29.23 18.54
CA GLN A 138 9.26 29.45 17.72
C GLN A 138 8.85 28.19 16.95
N LEU A 139 9.82 27.41 16.45
CA LEU A 139 9.54 26.10 15.82
C LEU A 139 9.03 25.06 16.83
N LYS A 140 9.52 25.08 18.07
CA LYS A 140 9.03 24.19 19.14
C LYS A 140 7.58 24.50 19.55
N GLN A 141 7.16 25.77 19.54
CA GLN A 141 5.76 26.13 19.77
C GLN A 141 4.82 25.56 18.69
N PHE A 142 5.31 25.36 17.46
CA PHE A 142 4.53 24.74 16.37
C PHE A 142 4.33 23.22 16.55
N HIS A 143 5.16 22.56 17.37
CA HIS A 143 4.99 21.14 17.72
C HIS A 143 4.10 20.90 18.96
N PHE A 144 3.63 21.97 19.63
CA PHE A 144 2.71 21.90 20.77
C PHE A 144 1.52 22.85 20.57
N MET A 145 0.64 22.56 19.61
CA MET A 145 -0.77 22.95 19.73
C MET A 145 -1.58 21.71 20.08
N PRO A 146 -1.99 21.53 21.34
CA PRO A 146 -2.96 20.51 21.70
C PRO A 146 -4.32 20.94 21.16
N SER A 147 -4.96 20.06 20.40
CA SER A 147 -6.36 20.18 20.01
C SER A 147 -7.24 20.14 21.26
N HIS A 148 -7.53 21.30 21.85
CA HIS A 148 -8.60 21.46 22.83
C HIS A 148 -9.92 21.70 22.10
N GLY A 149 -10.57 20.60 21.75
CA GLY A 149 -11.97 20.55 21.38
C GLY A 149 -12.56 19.30 22.02
N HIS A 150 -13.31 19.48 23.11
CA HIS A 150 -14.13 18.45 23.71
C HIS A 150 -15.13 17.91 22.68
N ALA A 151 -14.82 16.77 22.08
CA ALA A 151 -15.80 15.88 21.49
C ALA A 151 -15.68 14.54 22.21
N MET A 152 -16.77 14.13 22.88
CA MET A 152 -16.97 12.75 23.32
C MET A 152 -16.97 11.84 22.09
N GLY A 153 -15.79 11.48 21.62
CA GLY A 153 -15.56 10.45 20.62
C GLY A 153 -15.64 9.10 21.30
N LYS A 154 -16.67 8.33 20.95
CA LYS A 154 -16.70 6.89 21.19
C LYS A 154 -15.35 6.30 20.78
N THR A 155 -14.75 5.59 21.72
CA THR A 155 -13.48 4.87 21.63
C THR A 155 -13.41 4.08 20.32
N LEU A 156 -12.65 4.59 19.35
CA LEU A 156 -12.18 3.81 18.21
C LEU A 156 -11.16 2.80 18.76
N GLY A 157 -11.59 1.54 18.84
CA GLY A 157 -10.74 0.34 18.97
C GLY A 157 -9.63 0.41 20.03
N THR A 158 -9.93 0.03 21.26
CA THR A 158 -8.91 -0.39 22.23
C THR A 158 -8.11 -1.57 21.67
N ILE A 159 -6.86 -1.32 21.28
CA ILE A 159 -5.85 -2.36 21.03
C ILE A 159 -5.52 -3.00 22.38
N ARG A 160 -5.84 -4.29 22.55
CA ARG A 160 -5.44 -5.05 23.72
C ARG A 160 -3.96 -5.41 23.60
N VAL A 161 -3.13 -4.70 24.35
CA VAL A 161 -1.76 -5.10 24.68
C VAL A 161 -1.84 -6.34 25.59
N LYS A 162 -1.39 -7.51 25.13
CA LYS A 162 -0.98 -8.58 26.03
C LYS A 162 0.45 -8.30 26.47
N ASN A 163 0.61 -7.57 27.56
CA ASN A 163 1.84 -7.55 28.33
C ASN A 163 1.94 -8.88 29.06
N THR A 164 2.73 -9.82 28.55
CA THR A 164 3.26 -10.93 29.35
C THR A 164 4.59 -10.51 29.94
N ASN A 165 4.56 -9.62 30.94
CA ASN A 165 5.63 -9.48 31.92
C ASN A 165 4.96 -9.44 33.29
N ARG A 166 4.98 -10.57 33.99
CA ARG A 166 4.89 -10.61 35.44
C ARG A 166 6.26 -11.02 35.94
N GLU A 167 6.96 -10.05 36.50
CA GLU A 167 8.17 -10.24 37.29
C GLU A 167 7.84 -11.09 38.51
N GLU A 168 8.73 -12.03 38.83
CA GLU A 168 9.18 -12.24 40.21
C GLU A 168 10.50 -13.04 40.23
N THR A 169 11.53 -12.37 40.75
CA THR A 169 12.67 -12.89 41.54
C THR A 169 13.79 -13.72 40.89
N ALA A 170 14.93 -13.02 40.76
CA ALA A 170 16.28 -13.38 41.24
C ALA A 170 17.08 -14.52 40.58
N LEU A 171 18.20 -14.07 39.96
CA LEU A 171 19.55 -14.67 39.97
C LEU A 171 19.66 -16.17 39.65
N THR A 172 20.03 -16.51 38.40
CA THR A 172 21.30 -17.19 38.05
C THR A 172 21.44 -17.42 36.53
N SER A 173 22.65 -17.14 36.03
CA SER A 173 23.29 -17.55 34.75
C SER A 173 22.73 -17.12 33.38
N PRO A 174 23.60 -16.66 32.45
CA PRO A 174 23.25 -16.19 31.11
C PRO A 174 23.34 -17.31 30.08
N GLU A 175 22.36 -18.22 30.04
CA GLU A 175 22.22 -19.15 28.92
C GLU A 175 20.74 -19.34 28.59
N SER A 176 20.42 -19.35 27.29
CA SER A 176 19.12 -19.64 26.65
C SER A 176 18.10 -18.49 26.52
N PHE A 177 18.34 -17.54 25.60
CA PHE A 177 17.28 -16.89 24.82
C PHE A 177 17.82 -16.42 23.47
N ILE A 178 18.24 -17.38 22.65
CA ILE A 178 18.50 -17.18 21.22
C ILE A 178 17.92 -18.39 20.49
N ASP A 179 16.77 -18.21 19.85
CA ASP A 179 16.19 -19.11 18.85
C ASP A 179 15.39 -18.17 17.92
N GLN A 180 15.63 -18.03 16.62
CA GLN A 180 16.14 -18.96 15.61
C GLN A 180 17.02 -18.20 14.60
N TYR A 181 18.32 -18.50 14.55
CA TYR A 181 19.20 -18.08 13.47
C TYR A 181 19.30 -19.21 12.44
N TYR A 182 18.90 -18.97 11.20
CA TYR A 182 19.17 -19.87 10.09
C TYR A 182 20.18 -19.20 9.15
N SER A 183 21.47 -19.36 9.43
CA SER A 183 22.52 -18.96 8.47
C SER A 183 22.81 -20.14 7.53
N ARG A 184 22.41 -20.01 6.26
CA ARG A 184 23.01 -20.77 5.17
C ARG A 184 23.50 -19.76 4.15
N HIS A 185 24.81 -19.78 3.87
CA HIS A 185 25.48 -18.96 2.86
C HIS A 185 25.22 -17.45 2.98
N ASN A 186 25.85 -16.79 3.97
CA ASN A 186 25.90 -15.33 4.19
C ASN A 186 24.56 -14.56 4.26
N LEU A 187 23.42 -15.19 3.97
CA LEU A 187 22.11 -14.61 4.10
C LEU A 187 21.61 -14.72 5.54
N TYR A 188 21.27 -13.57 6.10
CA TYR A 188 20.52 -13.46 7.33
C TYR A 188 19.12 -12.92 7.06
N VAL A 189 18.12 -13.69 7.48
CA VAL A 189 16.70 -13.34 7.37
C VAL A 189 16.16 -13.08 8.76
N TYR A 190 15.79 -11.83 9.04
CA TYR A 190 15.27 -11.43 10.35
C TYR A 190 13.85 -10.91 10.25
N LYS A 191 12.98 -11.43 11.10
CA LYS A 191 11.64 -10.88 11.26
C LYS A 191 11.72 -9.54 12.00
N LEU A 192 11.45 -8.44 11.30
CA LEU A 192 11.45 -7.10 11.90
C LEU A 192 10.16 -6.85 12.66
N TYR A 193 9.02 -7.03 11.99
CA TYR A 193 7.72 -6.66 12.55
C TYR A 193 6.60 -7.62 12.17
N THR A 194 5.56 -7.63 12.99
CA THR A 194 4.25 -8.18 12.67
C THR A 194 3.21 -7.14 13.05
N VAL A 195 2.40 -6.75 12.08
CA VAL A 195 1.36 -5.75 12.26
C VAL A 195 0.02 -6.45 12.07
N ASP A 196 -0.82 -6.42 13.11
CA ASP A 196 -2.19 -6.87 13.01
C ASP A 196 -2.99 -5.83 12.20
N LEU A 197 -3.63 -6.30 11.14
CA LEU A 197 -4.45 -5.49 10.23
C LEU A 197 -5.92 -5.67 10.62
N ASP A 198 -6.59 -4.61 11.04
CA ASP A 198 -7.99 -4.59 11.49
C ASP A 198 -9.04 -4.69 10.34
N ILE A 199 -8.71 -5.38 9.24
CA ILE A 199 -9.38 -5.23 7.94
C ILE A 199 -9.58 -6.53 7.15
N SER A 200 -10.21 -6.43 5.97
CA SER A 200 -10.46 -7.53 5.03
C SER A 200 -9.17 -8.19 4.54
N ALA A 201 -9.26 -9.40 3.98
CA ALA A 201 -8.09 -10.22 3.65
C ALA A 201 -7.41 -9.88 2.31
N LYS A 202 -7.99 -9.01 1.47
CA LYS A 202 -7.57 -8.84 0.06
C LYS A 202 -7.00 -7.46 -0.22
N TRP A 203 -5.70 -7.28 0.06
CA TRP A 203 -4.98 -6.01 -0.13
C TRP A 203 -3.78 -6.19 -1.04
N VAL A 204 -3.65 -5.38 -2.09
CA VAL A 204 -2.43 -5.25 -2.89
C VAL A 204 -1.41 -4.44 -2.08
N ILE A 205 -0.20 -4.98 -1.95
CA ILE A 205 0.93 -4.32 -1.29
C ILE A 205 1.73 -3.61 -2.37
N SER A 206 2.06 -2.34 -2.14
CA SER A 206 3.08 -1.64 -2.89
C SER A 206 3.96 -0.87 -1.93
N THR A 207 5.27 -0.99 -2.11
CA THR A 207 6.24 -0.32 -1.25
C THR A 207 7.01 0.75 -2.01
N ILE A 208 7.25 1.87 -1.34
CA ILE A 208 8.11 2.94 -1.86
C ILE A 208 8.77 3.66 -0.71
N GLU A 209 10.09 3.85 -0.82
CA GLU A 209 10.90 4.49 0.22
C GLU A 209 10.65 3.79 1.58
N GLN A 210 10.20 4.54 2.58
CA GLN A 210 9.90 4.13 3.94
C GLN A 210 8.39 3.94 4.17
N ARG A 211 7.63 3.70 3.11
CA ARG A 211 6.17 3.62 3.12
C ARG A 211 5.68 2.32 2.50
N ILE A 212 4.68 1.73 3.16
CA ILE A 212 3.94 0.56 2.69
C ILE A 212 2.51 1.03 2.41
N PHE A 213 2.09 0.86 1.17
CA PHE A 213 0.75 1.14 0.71
C PHE A 213 -0.01 -0.17 0.63
N LEU A 214 -1.13 -0.23 1.32
CA LEU A 214 -2.10 -1.30 1.17
C LEU A 214 -3.31 -0.69 0.45
N CYS A 215 -3.74 -1.31 -0.65
CA CYS A 215 -5.00 -0.97 -1.32
C CYS A 215 -5.89 -2.21 -1.44
N ASP A 216 -7.15 -2.13 -1.03
CA ASP A 216 -8.11 -3.21 -1.29
C ASP A 216 -8.81 -3.05 -2.64
N ILE A 217 -9.65 -4.04 -2.97
CA ILE A 217 -10.41 -4.07 -4.23
C ILE A 217 -11.47 -2.97 -4.30
N GLU A 218 -11.95 -2.46 -3.16
CA GLU A 218 -12.94 -1.39 -3.11
C GLU A 218 -12.27 -0.03 -3.31
N GLY A 219 -10.98 0.07 -3.01
CA GLY A 219 -10.17 1.28 -3.17
C GLY A 219 -9.91 2.02 -1.86
N GLU A 220 -10.13 1.37 -0.71
CA GLU A 220 -9.58 1.83 0.55
C GLU A 220 -8.05 1.70 0.46
N VAL A 221 -7.36 2.79 0.78
CA VAL A 221 -5.90 2.86 0.82
C VAL A 221 -5.46 3.18 2.23
N ARG A 222 -4.43 2.46 2.67
CA ARG A 222 -3.76 2.66 3.95
C ARG A 222 -2.28 2.80 3.75
N ILE A 223 -1.72 3.83 4.36
CA ILE A 223 -0.29 4.14 4.25
C ILE A 223 0.35 3.93 5.62
N PHE A 224 1.21 2.94 5.70
CA PHE A 224 2.08 2.74 6.84
C PHE A 224 3.42 3.40 6.54
N SER A 225 3.93 4.18 7.49
CA SER A 225 5.28 4.74 7.41
C SER A 225 6.13 4.19 8.53
N TYR A 226 7.38 3.85 8.24
CA TYR A 226 8.32 3.36 9.24
C TYR A 226 9.75 3.79 8.90
N SER A 227 10.53 4.08 9.94
CA SER A 227 11.95 4.34 9.80
C SER A 227 12.71 3.15 10.36
N ARG A 228 13.50 2.51 9.49
CA ARG A 228 14.41 1.44 9.88
C ARG A 228 15.47 1.96 10.84
N ASP A 229 16.03 3.14 10.58
CA ASP A 229 17.09 3.75 11.39
C ASP A 229 16.64 4.01 12.84
N LEU A 230 15.34 4.27 13.03
CA LEU A 230 14.77 4.49 14.36
C LEU A 230 14.21 3.20 14.99
N HIS A 231 14.34 2.04 14.33
CA HIS A 231 13.76 0.76 14.75
C HIS A 231 12.29 0.87 15.20
N ARG A 232 11.51 1.70 14.49
CA ARG A 232 10.10 1.91 14.82
C ARG A 232 9.22 0.97 14.02
N GLN A 233 8.25 0.37 14.71
CA GLN A 233 7.17 -0.36 14.07
C GLN A 233 6.46 0.53 13.05
N PRO A 234 6.00 -0.02 11.91
CA PRO A 234 5.16 0.71 10.98
C PRO A 234 3.89 1.23 11.64
N LEU A 235 3.67 2.54 11.50
CA LEU A 235 2.49 3.23 12.00
C LEU A 235 1.59 3.59 10.83
N LEU A 236 0.30 3.32 10.98
CA LEU A 236 -0.72 3.84 10.07
C LEU A 236 -0.68 5.37 10.15
N ARG A 237 -0.35 6.02 9.03
CA ARG A 237 -0.31 7.48 8.92
C ARG A 237 -1.56 8.03 8.26
N GLU A 238 -2.02 7.37 7.21
CA GLU A 238 -3.12 7.86 6.39
C GLU A 238 -4.05 6.72 6.00
N ARG A 239 -5.33 7.07 5.92
CA ARG A 239 -6.40 6.21 5.41
C ARG A 239 -7.35 7.07 4.59
N PHE A 240 -7.62 6.66 3.36
CA PHE A 240 -8.57 7.32 2.48
C PHE A 240 -9.10 6.33 1.45
N HIS A 241 -10.01 6.78 0.60
CA HIS A 241 -10.62 5.95 -0.43
C HIS A 241 -10.42 6.61 -1.80
N LEU A 242 -9.90 5.88 -2.79
CA LEU A 242 -9.57 6.43 -4.10
C LEU A 242 -10.81 6.75 -4.95
N SER A 243 -11.89 5.96 -4.81
CA SER A 243 -13.18 6.20 -5.45
C SER A 243 -14.20 5.14 -5.01
N ASN A 244 -15.41 5.53 -4.62
CA ASN A 244 -16.45 4.58 -4.15
C ASN A 244 -17.19 3.84 -5.28
N ILE A 245 -16.89 4.14 -6.55
CA ILE A 245 -17.76 3.76 -7.68
C ILE A 245 -17.20 2.56 -8.46
N ARG A 246 -15.89 2.30 -8.39
CA ARG A 246 -15.23 1.33 -9.27
C ARG A 246 -14.22 0.51 -8.51
N LEU A 247 -14.23 -0.79 -8.77
CA LEU A 247 -13.30 -1.74 -8.19
C LEU A 247 -11.92 -1.60 -8.82
N ILE A 248 -10.89 -1.91 -8.05
CA ILE A 248 -9.48 -1.82 -8.46
C ILE A 248 -8.95 -3.21 -8.80
N SER A 249 -8.41 -3.39 -10.01
CA SER A 249 -7.78 -4.65 -10.43
C SER A 249 -6.30 -4.72 -10.04
N SER A 250 -5.62 -3.58 -10.09
CA SER A 250 -4.19 -3.45 -9.85
C SER A 250 -3.89 -2.08 -9.25
N PHE A 251 -2.91 -2.05 -8.36
CA PHE A 251 -2.53 -0.86 -7.62
C PHE A 251 -1.01 -0.82 -7.46
N THR A 252 -0.41 0.35 -7.66
CA THR A 252 1.00 0.56 -7.39
C THR A 252 1.27 2.01 -6.98
N ALA A 253 2.37 2.23 -6.25
CA ALA A 253 2.82 3.55 -5.83
C ALA A 253 4.12 3.93 -6.54
N THR A 254 4.13 5.11 -7.13
CA THR A 254 5.31 5.80 -7.67
C THR A 254 5.74 6.90 -6.72
N GLN A 255 6.80 7.66 -7.03
CA GLN A 255 7.22 8.74 -6.12
C GLN A 255 6.17 9.84 -5.98
N ASN A 256 5.46 10.14 -7.07
CA ASN A 256 4.53 11.27 -7.10
C ASN A 256 3.07 10.84 -7.09
N TYR A 257 2.77 9.61 -7.49
CA TYR A 257 1.40 9.16 -7.72
C TYR A 257 1.11 7.82 -7.09
N LEU A 258 -0.11 7.71 -6.59
CA LEU A 258 -0.79 6.43 -6.52
C LEU A 258 -1.44 6.15 -7.86
N ILE A 259 -1.25 4.92 -8.32
CA ILE A 259 -1.75 4.45 -9.60
C ILE A 259 -2.71 3.31 -9.31
N ALA A 260 -3.96 3.48 -9.73
CA ALA A 260 -4.98 2.44 -9.63
C ALA A 260 -5.57 2.16 -10.99
N PHE A 261 -5.67 0.88 -11.33
CA PHE A 261 -6.33 0.41 -12.53
C PHE A 261 -7.75 -0.05 -12.20
N GLU A 262 -8.73 0.48 -12.91
CA GLU A 262 -10.14 0.17 -12.66
C GLU A 262 -10.53 -1.14 -13.37
N ILE A 263 -11.16 -2.08 -12.65
CA ILE A 263 -11.64 -3.38 -13.19
C ILE A 263 -12.53 -3.16 -14.42
N ASP A 264 -12.38 -4.02 -15.43
CA ASP A 264 -13.18 -4.04 -16.67
C ASP A 264 -13.15 -2.71 -17.45
N THR A 265 -12.12 -1.90 -17.25
CA THR A 265 -11.88 -0.69 -18.01
C THR A 265 -10.46 -0.66 -18.56
N GLN A 266 -10.24 0.17 -19.57
CA GLN A 266 -8.91 0.58 -20.01
C GLN A 266 -8.54 1.93 -19.40
N ILE A 267 -8.87 2.13 -18.11
CA ILE A 267 -8.67 3.40 -17.42
C ILE A 267 -7.69 3.19 -16.27
N LEU A 268 -6.57 3.90 -16.36
CA LEU A 268 -5.60 4.06 -15.31
C LEU A 268 -5.83 5.41 -14.63
N THR A 269 -5.97 5.41 -13.31
CA THR A 269 -6.19 6.63 -12.53
C THR A 269 -4.94 7.00 -11.75
N LEU A 270 -4.59 8.28 -11.82
CA LEU A 270 -3.50 8.88 -11.06
C LEU A 270 -4.10 9.66 -9.91
N HIS A 271 -3.62 9.38 -8.71
CA HIS A 271 -3.99 10.08 -7.50
C HIS A 271 -2.74 10.63 -6.81
N THR A 272 -2.91 11.68 -6.01
CA THR A 272 -1.89 12.06 -5.04
C THR A 272 -1.73 10.96 -3.99
N HIS A 273 -0.65 11.01 -3.20
CA HIS A 273 -0.49 10.10 -2.06
C HIS A 273 -1.51 10.32 -0.94
N HIS A 274 -2.35 11.36 -1.05
CA HIS A 274 -3.46 11.65 -0.14
C HIS A 274 -4.83 11.30 -0.76
N GLY A 275 -4.84 10.60 -1.90
CA GLY A 275 -6.06 10.09 -2.53
C GLY A 275 -6.83 11.08 -3.40
N ALA A 276 -6.28 12.26 -3.68
CA ALA A 276 -6.92 13.20 -4.60
C ALA A 276 -6.69 12.76 -6.04
N LEU A 277 -7.77 12.50 -6.79
CA LEU A 277 -7.71 12.17 -8.21
C LEU A 277 -7.10 13.34 -9.00
N LEU A 278 -5.99 13.07 -9.67
CA LEU A 278 -5.30 14.02 -10.55
C LEU A 278 -5.79 13.87 -11.99
N LEU A 279 -5.77 12.65 -12.51
CA LEU A 279 -6.03 12.40 -13.91
C LEU A 279 -6.52 10.97 -14.14
N ARG A 280 -7.42 10.81 -15.12
CA ARG A 280 -7.76 9.51 -15.71
C ARG A 280 -7.09 9.41 -17.07
N LEU A 281 -6.34 8.34 -17.27
CA LEU A 281 -5.58 8.05 -18.47
C LEU A 281 -6.18 6.84 -19.15
N TYR A 282 -6.44 6.97 -20.45
CA TYR A 282 -6.78 5.81 -21.25
C TYR A 282 -5.53 4.97 -21.46
N PHE A 283 -5.64 3.68 -21.19
CA PHE A 283 -4.55 2.73 -21.23
C PHE A 283 -4.80 1.74 -22.38
N PRO A 284 -4.07 1.85 -23.50
CA PRO A 284 -4.43 1.18 -24.75
C PRO A 284 -4.08 -0.32 -24.80
N TYR A 285 -3.73 -0.92 -23.67
CA TYR A 285 -3.34 -2.32 -23.55
C TYR A 285 -4.11 -2.93 -22.39
N ASP A 286 -4.57 -4.18 -22.51
CA ASP A 286 -5.11 -4.91 -21.37
C ASP A 286 -3.95 -5.27 -20.44
N PRO A 287 -3.78 -4.57 -19.29
CA PRO A 287 -2.68 -4.87 -18.41
C PRO A 287 -3.08 -6.09 -17.59
N ILE A 288 -2.34 -7.17 -17.75
CA ILE A 288 -2.50 -8.33 -16.87
C ILE A 288 -1.96 -8.01 -15.48
N MET A 289 -0.94 -7.16 -15.41
CA MET A 289 -0.23 -6.81 -14.19
C MET A 289 0.62 -5.57 -14.45
N ILE A 290 0.59 -4.64 -13.50
CA ILE A 290 1.34 -3.39 -13.55
C ILE A 290 2.28 -3.39 -12.37
N ILE A 291 3.57 -3.20 -12.64
CA ILE A 291 4.56 -3.03 -11.57
C ILE A 291 5.32 -1.75 -11.83
N ARG A 292 5.48 -0.96 -10.77
CA ARG A 292 6.26 0.27 -10.77
C ARG A 292 7.74 -0.06 -11.04
N CYS A 293 8.32 0.67 -11.98
CA CYS A 293 9.75 0.62 -12.29
C CYS A 293 10.47 1.85 -11.74
N ASP A 294 11.67 1.58 -11.23
CA ASP A 294 12.76 2.51 -10.99
C ASP A 294 12.51 3.69 -10.02
N TYR A 295 13.54 3.92 -9.21
CA TYR A 295 13.76 4.97 -8.23
C TYR A 295 14.26 6.29 -8.87
N HIS A 296 15.00 6.23 -9.99
CA HIS A 296 15.61 7.42 -10.61
C HIS A 296 14.66 8.19 -11.53
N LYS A 297 13.84 7.50 -12.33
CA LYS A 297 12.87 8.13 -13.25
C LYS A 297 11.49 8.39 -12.64
N LYS A 298 11.33 8.05 -11.35
CA LYS A 298 10.27 8.42 -10.39
C LYS A 298 8.83 7.98 -10.68
N ASN A 299 8.40 7.93 -11.96
CA ASN A 299 7.02 7.68 -12.37
C ASN A 299 6.92 6.74 -13.57
N GLN A 300 7.66 5.63 -13.55
CA GLN A 300 7.60 4.63 -14.61
C GLN A 300 6.86 3.39 -14.15
N ILE A 301 6.17 2.74 -15.08
CA ILE A 301 5.52 1.45 -14.85
C ILE A 301 5.84 0.50 -16.00
N TRP A 302 5.97 -0.78 -15.69
CA TRP A 302 5.95 -1.86 -16.67
C TRP A 302 4.60 -2.57 -16.63
N THR A 303 4.16 -3.01 -17.79
CA THR A 303 3.08 -4.00 -17.93
C THR A 303 3.39 -4.94 -19.06
N CYS A 304 2.80 -6.14 -19.00
CA CYS A 304 2.92 -7.15 -20.03
C CYS A 304 1.57 -7.47 -20.65
N SER A 305 1.58 -7.73 -21.96
CA SER A 305 0.42 -8.17 -22.73
C SER A 305 0.65 -9.62 -23.18
N ARG A 306 -0.20 -10.55 -22.73
CA ARG A 306 -0.17 -11.95 -23.18
C ARG A 306 -0.54 -12.09 -24.65
N THR A 307 -1.51 -11.29 -25.11
CA THR A 307 -2.00 -11.35 -26.50
C THR A 307 -0.94 -10.86 -27.48
N LYS A 308 -0.26 -9.75 -27.15
CA LYS A 308 0.79 -9.19 -28.01
C LYS A 308 2.15 -9.86 -27.79
N ARG A 309 2.38 -10.46 -26.62
CA ARG A 309 3.68 -11.00 -26.16
C ARG A 309 4.76 -9.93 -26.14
N HIS A 310 4.40 -8.80 -25.54
CA HIS A 310 5.30 -7.68 -25.30
C HIS A 310 5.17 -7.24 -23.86
N CYS A 311 6.26 -6.76 -23.29
CA CYS A 311 6.18 -5.88 -22.13
C CYS A 311 6.55 -4.47 -22.56
N TYR A 312 5.82 -3.52 -22.00
CA TYR A 312 5.89 -2.12 -22.34
C TYR A 312 6.24 -1.33 -21.09
N GLN A 313 7.22 -0.44 -21.21
CA GLN A 313 7.52 0.56 -20.21
C GLN A 313 6.78 1.85 -20.55
N PHE A 314 6.19 2.48 -19.55
CA PHE A 314 5.45 3.71 -19.71
C PHE A 314 5.98 4.81 -18.80
N ASN A 315 5.94 6.05 -19.28
CA ASN A 315 6.11 7.22 -18.45
C ASN A 315 4.75 7.74 -17.97
N ILE A 316 4.62 7.95 -16.67
CA ILE A 316 3.41 8.47 -16.05
C ILE A 316 3.59 9.96 -15.74
N ASN A 317 2.73 10.78 -16.34
CA ASN A 317 2.75 12.23 -16.16
C ASN A 317 1.33 12.79 -16.05
N HIS A 318 1.02 13.43 -14.93
CA HIS A 318 -0.28 14.05 -14.69
C HIS A 318 -0.59 15.26 -15.60
N LYS A 319 0.39 15.77 -16.35
CA LYS A 319 0.19 16.89 -17.30
C LYS A 319 -0.28 16.44 -18.69
N ILE A 320 -0.13 15.16 -19.03
CA ILE A 320 -0.42 14.63 -20.35
C ILE A 320 -1.56 13.62 -20.22
N LYS A 321 -2.59 13.71 -21.08
CA LYS A 321 -3.77 12.82 -21.04
C LYS A 321 -3.56 11.43 -21.64
N GLN A 322 -2.37 11.18 -22.15
CA GLN A 322 -2.01 9.93 -22.81
C GLN A 322 -0.68 9.43 -22.26
N VAL A 323 -0.58 8.10 -22.17
CA VAL A 323 0.63 7.43 -21.73
C VAL A 323 1.46 7.10 -22.95
N ASN A 324 2.74 7.46 -22.92
CA ASN A 324 3.67 7.15 -24.00
C ASN A 324 4.50 5.93 -23.63
N VAL A 325 4.63 5.01 -24.58
CA VAL A 325 5.57 3.89 -24.48
C VAL A 325 6.98 4.46 -24.56
N LEU A 326 7.82 4.10 -23.59
CA LEU A 326 9.24 4.44 -23.54
C LEU A 326 10.09 3.33 -24.15
N ASP A 327 9.78 2.10 -23.78
CA ASP A 327 10.53 0.92 -24.18
C ASP A 327 9.59 -0.28 -24.37
N GLN A 328 10.02 -1.24 -25.19
CA GLN A 328 9.27 -2.43 -25.53
C GLN A 328 10.19 -3.64 -25.60
N LEU A 329 9.92 -4.62 -24.75
CA LEU A 329 10.53 -5.94 -24.80
C LEU A 329 9.68 -6.84 -25.69
N ASP A 330 10.25 -7.28 -26.81
CA ASP A 330 9.61 -8.15 -27.80
C ASP A 330 10.10 -9.59 -27.66
N PHE A 331 9.21 -10.45 -27.16
CA PHE A 331 9.46 -11.87 -26.97
C PHE A 331 9.46 -12.68 -28.26
N THR A 332 9.05 -12.08 -29.39
CA THR A 332 9.10 -12.72 -30.70
C THR A 332 10.49 -12.69 -31.32
N LYS A 333 11.38 -11.80 -30.84
CA LYS A 333 12.79 -11.75 -31.22
C LYS A 333 13.62 -12.64 -30.29
N PRO A 334 14.75 -13.21 -30.76
CA PRO A 334 15.31 -14.40 -30.16
C PRO A 334 15.99 -14.08 -28.82
N ILE A 335 15.25 -14.34 -27.75
CA ILE A 335 15.84 -14.90 -26.54
C ILE A 335 15.92 -16.43 -26.68
N SER A 336 15.13 -17.05 -27.58
CA SER A 336 15.28 -18.45 -28.08
C SER A 336 14.08 -18.99 -28.92
N ASN A 337 13.28 -18.15 -29.58
CA ASN A 337 12.04 -18.58 -30.29
C ASN A 337 11.02 -19.34 -29.41
N ILE A 338 11.05 -19.15 -28.09
CA ILE A 338 10.16 -19.88 -27.18
C ILE A 338 8.87 -19.08 -26.96
N LEU A 339 7.74 -19.78 -26.93
CA LEU A 339 6.46 -19.20 -26.51
C LEU A 339 6.61 -18.65 -25.08
N ILE A 340 6.24 -17.38 -24.88
CA ILE A 340 6.25 -16.73 -23.56
C ILE A 340 4.81 -16.37 -23.21
N ASP A 341 4.36 -16.85 -22.06
CA ASP A 341 3.06 -16.65 -21.45
C ASP A 341 3.23 -16.02 -20.05
N PRO A 342 3.45 -14.70 -19.98
CA PRO A 342 3.85 -14.05 -18.74
C PRO A 342 2.74 -14.11 -17.69
N ILE A 343 3.10 -14.53 -16.48
CA ILE A 343 2.23 -14.55 -15.30
C ILE A 343 2.73 -13.66 -14.17
N GLY A 344 4.04 -13.40 -14.11
CA GLY A 344 4.71 -12.52 -13.16
C GLY A 344 5.58 -11.50 -13.91
N ILE A 345 5.63 -10.26 -13.44
CA ILE A 345 6.72 -9.33 -13.76
C ILE A 345 7.31 -8.88 -12.42
N SER A 346 8.55 -8.41 -12.42
CA SER A 346 9.18 -7.71 -11.31
C SER A 346 10.25 -6.81 -11.89
N CYS A 347 10.49 -5.67 -11.26
CA CYS A 347 11.62 -4.81 -11.62
C CYS A 347 12.21 -4.20 -10.36
N ASP A 348 13.45 -3.74 -10.47
CA ASP A 348 14.18 -3.12 -9.36
C ASP A 348 14.87 -1.82 -9.80
N GLU A 349 15.59 -1.19 -8.88
CA GLU A 349 16.34 0.05 -9.11
C GLU A 349 17.61 -0.12 -9.97
N GLN A 350 17.96 -1.35 -10.36
CA GLN A 350 19.09 -1.63 -11.25
C GLN A 350 18.64 -1.72 -12.71
N ASP A 351 17.41 -1.25 -13.01
CA ASP A 351 16.74 -1.37 -14.31
C ASP A 351 16.61 -2.83 -14.79
N ARG A 352 16.63 -3.80 -13.87
CA ARG A 352 16.41 -5.19 -14.21
C ARG A 352 14.92 -5.44 -14.33
N VAL A 353 14.53 -6.22 -15.33
CA VAL A 353 13.15 -6.66 -15.53
C VAL A 353 13.13 -8.18 -15.52
N ALA A 354 12.47 -8.75 -14.53
CA ALA A 354 12.22 -10.17 -14.42
C ALA A 354 10.81 -10.47 -14.90
N ILE A 355 10.67 -11.44 -15.79
CA ILE A 355 9.38 -11.92 -16.28
C ILE A 355 9.28 -13.40 -15.93
N HIS A 356 8.33 -13.73 -15.07
CA HIS A 356 7.98 -15.11 -14.77
C HIS A 356 6.96 -15.60 -15.79
N ASP A 357 7.33 -16.68 -16.44
CA ASP A 357 6.61 -17.32 -17.53
C ASP A 357 6.28 -18.78 -17.19
N VAL A 358 5.08 -19.20 -17.57
CA VAL A 358 4.62 -20.60 -17.46
C VAL A 358 4.37 -21.13 -18.86
N ASN A 359 5.30 -21.94 -19.37
CA ASN A 359 5.04 -22.68 -20.61
C ASN A 359 4.23 -23.94 -20.28
N THR A 360 3.08 -24.12 -20.93
CA THR A 360 2.19 -25.29 -20.79
C THR A 360 2.87 -26.63 -21.14
N THR A 361 4.03 -26.60 -21.78
CA THR A 361 4.82 -27.78 -22.18
C THR A 361 6.13 -27.96 -21.44
N THR A 362 6.79 -26.89 -20.96
CA THR A 362 8.20 -26.95 -20.54
C THR A 362 8.53 -26.00 -19.37
N SER A 363 7.88 -26.20 -18.23
CA SER A 363 8.31 -25.65 -16.94
C SER A 363 8.27 -24.14 -16.70
N ASP A 364 8.27 -23.78 -15.40
CA ASP A 364 8.40 -22.41 -14.91
C ASP A 364 9.77 -21.84 -15.28
N ARG A 365 9.80 -20.61 -15.78
CA ARG A 365 11.05 -19.92 -16.17
C ARG A 365 11.03 -18.47 -15.74
N LEU A 366 12.20 -17.94 -15.42
CA LEU A 366 12.45 -16.52 -15.23
C LEU A 366 13.25 -15.98 -16.41
N LEU A 367 12.67 -15.03 -17.13
CA LEU A 367 13.38 -14.24 -18.14
C LEU A 367 13.89 -12.98 -17.46
N LEU A 368 15.19 -12.90 -17.24
CA LEU A 368 15.83 -11.76 -16.58
C LEU A 368 16.49 -10.88 -17.63
N PHE A 369 15.93 -9.70 -17.84
CA PHE A 369 16.49 -8.63 -18.66
C PHE A 369 17.34 -7.75 -17.76
N THR A 370 18.60 -7.55 -18.14
CA THR A 370 19.52 -6.65 -17.45
C THR A 370 20.14 -5.72 -18.48
N ASN A 371 20.80 -4.65 -18.01
CA ASN A 371 21.53 -3.72 -18.88
C ASN A 371 22.63 -4.41 -19.72
N ASN A 372 23.14 -5.56 -19.28
CA ASN A 372 24.29 -6.22 -19.89
C ASN A 372 23.90 -7.44 -20.74
N GLN A 373 22.88 -8.19 -20.33
CA GLN A 373 22.46 -9.42 -21.00
C GLN A 373 21.05 -9.85 -20.60
N ASN A 374 20.41 -10.63 -21.46
CA ASN A 374 19.17 -11.33 -21.16
C ASN A 374 19.49 -12.78 -20.78
N ILE A 375 18.95 -13.24 -19.66
CA ILE A 375 19.22 -14.57 -19.10
C ILE A 375 17.89 -15.31 -18.97
N ILE A 376 17.86 -16.58 -19.37
CA ILE A 376 16.76 -17.49 -19.06
C ILE A 376 17.21 -18.37 -17.91
N ILE A 377 16.48 -18.33 -16.80
CA ILE A 377 16.72 -19.18 -15.63
C ILE A 377 15.54 -20.15 -15.56
N PRO A 378 15.75 -21.45 -15.88
CA PRO A 378 14.74 -22.48 -15.60
C PRO A 378 14.43 -22.49 -14.11
N LEU A 379 13.18 -22.61 -13.68
CA LEU A 379 12.84 -22.66 -12.24
C LEU A 379 12.54 -24.08 -11.77
N ASP A 380 12.75 -25.08 -12.64
CA ASP A 380 12.59 -26.50 -12.31
C ASP A 380 13.51 -26.99 -11.20
N PHE A 381 14.74 -26.48 -11.14
CA PHE A 381 15.72 -26.91 -10.15
C PHE A 381 15.42 -26.41 -8.73
N VAL A 382 14.54 -25.40 -8.60
CA VAL A 382 14.10 -24.88 -7.28
C VAL A 382 12.98 -25.75 -6.72
N LYS A 383 12.45 -26.72 -7.49
CA LYS A 383 11.51 -27.72 -6.97
C LYS A 383 12.28 -28.61 -5.98
N HIS A 384 12.04 -28.37 -4.69
CA HIS A 384 12.55 -29.15 -3.55
C HIS A 384 12.78 -30.63 -3.90
N PHE A 385 13.98 -31.15 -3.64
CA PHE A 385 14.30 -32.58 -3.78
C PHE A 385 13.36 -33.50 -2.96
N ASP A 386 12.72 -32.97 -1.90
CA ASP A 386 11.86 -33.73 -0.99
C ASP A 386 10.35 -33.42 -1.08
N LYS A 387 9.89 -32.52 -1.97
CA LYS A 387 8.46 -32.20 -2.08
C LYS A 387 7.92 -32.54 -3.46
N LEU A 388 7.17 -33.65 -3.49
CA LEU A 388 6.33 -34.06 -4.61
C LEU A 388 5.53 -32.86 -5.16
N LEU A 389 5.79 -32.50 -6.42
CA LEU A 389 4.82 -32.27 -7.52
C LEU A 389 3.53 -31.46 -7.25
N SER A 390 3.36 -30.81 -6.10
CA SER A 390 2.08 -30.30 -5.62
C SER A 390 2.09 -28.81 -5.32
N SER A 391 3.15 -28.08 -5.64
CA SER A 391 3.22 -26.62 -5.53
C SER A 391 3.54 -25.99 -6.88
N ARG A 392 2.92 -24.85 -7.20
CA ARG A 392 3.21 -24.02 -8.37
C ARG A 392 3.86 -22.71 -7.92
N ILE A 393 4.72 -22.15 -8.75
CA ILE A 393 5.23 -20.79 -8.52
C ILE A 393 4.11 -19.81 -8.86
N GLU A 394 3.78 -18.93 -7.92
CA GLU A 394 2.78 -17.88 -8.15
C GLU A 394 3.44 -16.56 -8.53
N ARG A 395 4.57 -16.22 -7.89
CA ARG A 395 5.30 -14.97 -8.14
C ARG A 395 6.80 -15.17 -8.00
N VAL A 396 7.54 -14.36 -8.76
CA VAL A 396 8.98 -14.17 -8.62
C VAL A 396 9.25 -12.68 -8.48
N LEU A 397 9.95 -12.29 -7.41
CA LEU A 397 10.31 -10.90 -7.13
C LEU A 397 11.83 -10.76 -7.13
N LEU A 398 12.31 -9.66 -7.73
CA LEU A 398 13.69 -9.24 -7.62
C LEU A 398 13.95 -8.64 -6.24
N VAL A 399 15.15 -8.83 -5.71
CA VAL A 399 15.57 -8.19 -4.46
C VAL A 399 16.45 -6.97 -4.76
N PRO A 400 15.98 -5.75 -4.46
CA PRO A 400 16.78 -4.54 -4.50
C PRO A 400 18.15 -4.71 -3.83
N LYS A 401 19.19 -4.15 -4.46
CA LYS A 401 20.59 -4.13 -4.05
C LYS A 401 21.28 -5.49 -3.95
N GLN A 402 20.56 -6.60 -4.15
CA GLN A 402 21.08 -7.95 -4.09
C GLN A 402 20.80 -8.64 -5.43
N PRO A 403 21.60 -8.36 -6.48
CA PRO A 403 21.31 -8.82 -7.84
C PRO A 403 21.26 -10.34 -7.98
N ASN A 404 21.96 -11.05 -7.10
CA ASN A 404 22.01 -12.51 -7.13
C ASN A 404 20.82 -13.15 -6.44
N LEU A 405 19.99 -12.39 -5.70
CA LEU A 405 18.86 -12.93 -4.98
C LEU A 405 17.54 -12.66 -5.71
N ILE A 406 16.71 -13.69 -5.69
CA ILE A 406 15.30 -13.61 -6.06
C ILE A 406 14.45 -14.21 -4.94
N VAL A 407 13.22 -13.73 -4.83
CA VAL A 407 12.20 -14.30 -3.95
C VAL A 407 11.18 -15.03 -4.81
N ILE A 408 10.93 -16.30 -4.49
CA ILE A 408 9.97 -17.16 -5.18
C ILE A 408 8.86 -17.52 -4.21
N VAL A 409 7.62 -17.27 -4.62
CA VAL A 409 6.42 -17.64 -3.85
C VAL A 409 5.81 -18.91 -4.42
N TYR A 410 5.78 -19.95 -3.61
CA TYR A 410 5.13 -21.21 -3.91
C TYR A 410 3.74 -21.26 -3.28
N VAL A 411 2.77 -21.68 -4.10
CA VAL A 411 1.41 -21.94 -3.65
C VAL A 411 1.02 -23.40 -3.91
N PRO A 412 0.21 -24.01 -3.03
CA PRO A 412 -0.22 -25.39 -3.22
C PRO A 412 -1.14 -25.51 -4.44
N GLN A 413 -0.95 -26.56 -5.24
CA GLN A 413 -1.78 -26.93 -6.38
C GLN A 413 -3.04 -27.69 -5.94
N SER A 414 -2.98 -28.44 -4.84
CA SER A 414 -4.13 -29.14 -4.27
C SER A 414 -4.69 -28.38 -3.08
N SER A 415 -6.01 -28.41 -2.93
CA SER A 415 -6.73 -27.85 -1.77
C SER A 415 -6.49 -28.63 -0.47
N THR A 416 -5.72 -29.73 -0.52
CA THR A 416 -5.41 -30.59 0.63
C THR A 416 -4.33 -30.00 1.55
N THR A 417 -3.48 -29.11 1.04
CA THR A 417 -2.47 -28.40 1.82
C THR A 417 -2.64 -26.91 1.62
N ASN A 418 -2.75 -26.12 2.69
CA ASN A 418 -2.81 -24.66 2.62
C ASN A 418 -1.45 -23.98 2.80
N MET A 419 -0.37 -24.77 2.92
CA MET A 419 0.97 -24.24 3.17
C MET A 419 1.52 -23.55 1.93
N HIS A 420 1.75 -22.24 2.05
CA HIS A 420 2.48 -21.45 1.08
C HIS A 420 3.94 -21.34 1.53
N GLU A 421 4.85 -21.13 0.58
CA GLU A 421 6.27 -20.99 0.91
C GLU A 421 6.88 -19.78 0.19
N ILE A 422 7.73 -19.05 0.90
CA ILE A 422 8.55 -17.97 0.35
C ILE A 422 9.99 -18.45 0.38
N CYS A 423 10.53 -18.76 -0.79
CA CYS A 423 11.90 -19.22 -0.96
C CYS A 423 12.77 -18.05 -1.41
N ILE A 424 13.88 -17.82 -0.71
CA ILE A 424 14.93 -16.88 -1.13
C ILE A 424 16.01 -17.71 -1.81
N VAL A 425 16.27 -17.39 -3.08
CA VAL A 425 17.11 -18.19 -3.97
C VAL A 425 18.28 -17.35 -4.46
N ASP A 426 19.47 -17.92 -4.40
CA ASP A 426 20.66 -17.36 -5.03
C ASP A 426 20.83 -17.92 -6.44
N ILE A 427 20.64 -17.05 -7.43
CA ILE A 427 20.75 -17.37 -8.85
C ILE A 427 22.17 -17.28 -9.40
N SER A 428 23.14 -16.83 -8.59
CA SER A 428 24.56 -16.80 -8.99
C SER A 428 25.26 -18.16 -8.82
N LEU A 429 24.73 -19.02 -7.96
CA LEU A 429 25.23 -20.38 -7.75
C LEU A 429 24.81 -21.29 -8.91
N GLN A 430 25.64 -22.30 -9.22
CA GLN A 430 25.33 -23.31 -10.23
C GLN A 430 25.40 -24.73 -9.62
N PRO A 431 24.27 -25.45 -9.47
CA PRO A 431 22.90 -24.96 -9.70
C PRO A 431 22.50 -23.89 -8.67
N ALA A 432 21.54 -23.05 -9.03
CA ALA A 432 21.04 -22.03 -8.12
C ALA A 432 20.37 -22.68 -6.90
N GLN A 433 20.57 -22.07 -5.73
CA GLN A 433 20.27 -22.71 -4.45
C GLN A 433 19.25 -21.92 -3.64
N ILE A 434 18.34 -22.63 -2.97
CA ILE A 434 17.48 -22.06 -1.94
C ILE A 434 18.34 -21.78 -0.71
N LEU A 435 18.50 -20.51 -0.36
CA LEU A 435 19.22 -20.09 0.83
C LEU A 435 18.33 -20.17 2.07
N HIS A 436 17.06 -19.80 1.92
CA HIS A 436 16.10 -19.74 3.01
C HIS A 436 14.67 -20.00 2.53
N CYS A 437 13.84 -20.58 3.40
CA CYS A 437 12.43 -20.86 3.12
C CYS A 437 11.58 -20.48 4.33
N LEU A 438 10.58 -19.62 4.11
CA LEU A 438 9.55 -19.27 5.08
C LEU A 438 8.27 -20.01 4.72
N SER A 439 7.74 -20.80 5.64
CA SER A 439 6.46 -21.48 5.46
C SER A 439 5.32 -20.68 6.10
N GLU A 440 4.23 -20.46 5.35
CA GLU A 440 3.05 -19.73 5.80
C GLU A 440 1.78 -20.59 5.66
N ALA A 441 1.20 -20.96 6.81
CA ALA A 441 0.05 -21.86 6.86
C ALA A 441 -1.28 -21.19 6.51
N ASN A 442 -1.37 -19.87 6.69
CA ASN A 442 -2.61 -19.13 6.48
C ASN A 442 -2.75 -18.60 5.05
N GLY A 443 -1.81 -18.93 4.16
CA GLY A 443 -1.75 -18.43 2.80
C GLY A 443 -1.24 -17.00 2.68
N ILE A 444 -0.58 -16.72 1.56
CA ILE A 444 0.01 -15.43 1.23
C ILE A 444 -0.94 -14.73 0.26
N GLN A 445 -1.39 -13.53 0.60
CA GLN A 445 -2.34 -12.78 -0.22
C GLN A 445 -1.60 -11.86 -1.18
N ASN A 446 -0.67 -11.08 -0.66
CA ASN A 446 0.21 -10.24 -1.44
C ASN A 446 1.59 -10.15 -0.80
N ILE A 447 2.57 -9.83 -1.64
CA ILE A 447 3.98 -9.76 -1.29
C ILE A 447 4.65 -8.71 -2.16
N ASP A 448 5.60 -7.99 -1.58
CA ASP A 448 6.44 -7.02 -2.27
C ASP A 448 7.80 -6.93 -1.57
N VAL A 449 8.80 -6.39 -2.26
CA VAL A 449 10.14 -6.17 -1.71
C VAL A 449 10.47 -4.67 -1.74
N THR A 450 10.83 -4.11 -0.59
CA THR A 450 11.18 -2.69 -0.49
C THR A 450 12.53 -2.41 -1.15
N LEU A 451 12.77 -1.14 -1.47
CA LEU A 451 14.07 -0.66 -1.97
C LEU A 451 15.24 -0.89 -0.98
N SER A 452 14.93 -1.15 0.29
CA SER A 452 15.90 -1.54 1.32
C SER A 452 16.18 -3.05 1.36
N GLY A 453 15.58 -3.84 0.46
CA GLY A 453 15.67 -5.30 0.46
C GLY A 453 14.86 -5.94 1.57
N GLU A 454 13.77 -5.31 2.02
CA GLU A 454 12.89 -5.87 3.04
C GLU A 454 11.70 -6.57 2.38
N LEU A 455 11.46 -7.81 2.79
CA LEU A 455 10.34 -8.61 2.33
C LEU A 455 9.09 -8.25 3.13
N VAL A 456 8.06 -7.76 2.45
CA VAL A 456 6.78 -7.39 3.06
C VAL A 456 5.68 -8.27 2.46
N TYR A 457 4.95 -8.99 3.31
CA TYR A 457 3.82 -9.80 2.84
C TYR A 457 2.65 -9.79 3.82
N THR A 458 1.45 -10.02 3.29
CA THR A 458 0.21 -10.15 4.06
C THR A 458 -0.30 -11.57 4.00
N VAL A 459 -0.88 -12.01 5.11
CA VAL A 459 -1.41 -13.38 5.26
C VAL A 459 -2.91 -13.37 5.41
N THR A 460 -3.55 -14.41 4.88
CA THR A 460 -5.00 -14.55 4.93
C THR A 460 -5.46 -14.77 6.36
N THR A 461 -6.66 -14.29 6.66
CA THR A 461 -7.34 -14.59 7.91
C THR A 461 -7.77 -16.06 7.93
N PRO A 462 -7.45 -16.85 8.97
CA PRO A 462 -7.99 -18.20 9.09
C PRO A 462 -9.52 -18.13 9.14
N THR A 463 -10.20 -18.85 8.24
CA THR A 463 -11.67 -18.84 8.09
C THR A 463 -12.45 -19.13 9.38
N ASN A 464 -11.80 -19.77 10.37
CA ASN A 464 -12.41 -20.17 11.64
C ASN A 464 -11.97 -19.35 12.86
N LYS A 465 -11.18 -18.28 12.71
CA LYS A 465 -10.68 -17.47 13.84
C LYS A 465 -10.98 -15.98 13.63
N ARG A 466 -11.49 -15.31 14.67
CA ARG A 466 -11.57 -13.83 14.77
C ARG A 466 -10.18 -13.17 14.93
N THR A 467 -9.14 -13.76 14.38
CA THR A 467 -7.80 -13.15 14.38
C THR A 467 -7.72 -12.19 13.22
N PRO A 468 -7.23 -10.97 13.38
CA PRO A 468 -7.01 -10.06 12.25
C PRO A 468 -6.00 -10.65 11.25
N PRO A 469 -6.10 -10.33 9.93
CA PRO A 469 -5.01 -10.58 9.00
C PRO A 469 -3.74 -9.88 9.49
N LYS A 470 -2.58 -10.38 9.05
CA LYS A 470 -1.29 -9.85 9.50
C LYS A 470 -0.44 -9.40 8.33
N MET A 471 0.33 -8.36 8.55
CA MET A 471 1.44 -7.97 7.69
C MET A 471 2.75 -8.33 8.39
N HIS A 472 3.60 -9.05 7.70
CA HIS A 472 4.93 -9.42 8.16
C HIS A 472 5.99 -8.65 7.37
N ILE A 473 7.04 -8.23 8.07
CA ILE A 473 8.17 -7.53 7.48
C ILE A 473 9.44 -8.24 7.92
N TYR A 474 10.23 -8.69 6.94
CA TYR A 474 11.52 -9.33 7.16
C TYR A 474 12.64 -8.53 6.50
N SER A 475 13.78 -8.41 7.17
CA SER A 475 15.01 -7.90 6.56
C SER A 475 15.74 -9.03 5.86
N LEU A 476 16.17 -8.82 4.62
CA LEU A 476 17.08 -9.69 3.90
C LEU A 476 18.47 -9.05 3.89
N ILE A 477 19.41 -9.61 4.66
CA ILE A 477 20.80 -9.12 4.72
C ILE A 477 21.68 -10.20 4.14
N TYR A 478 22.11 -10.02 2.89
CA TYR A 478 23.01 -10.90 2.16
C TYR A 478 24.44 -10.36 2.19
#